data_AF-A0A2S1LZK4-F1
#
_entry.id   AF-A0A2S1LZK4-F1
#
_cell.length_a   1.000
_cell.length_b   1.000
_cell.length_c   1.000
_cell.angle_alpha   90.00
_cell.angle_beta   90.00
_cell.angle_gamma   90.00
#
_symmetry.space_group_name_H-M   'P 1'
#
loop_
_entity.id
_entity.type
_entity.pdbx_description
1 polymer ?
#
loop_
_entity_poly.entity_id
_entity_poly.type
_entity_poly.pdbx_seq_one_letter_code
_entity_poly.pdbx_strand_id
1 'polypeptide(L)'
;MCPKIYYPHEYILVPASSPYPEDTFYKVSLGQQRFRDSFHNVLKIEMIYSDRIGAGGKVNPAFPCSTEDFKKVMEAANKLLRK
;
A
#
# COMPACT_ATOMS: atom_id res chain seq x y z
N MET A 1 18.06 9.33 2.34
CA MET A 1 18.45 7.89 2.40
C MET A 1 17.34 7.10 1.73
N CYS A 2 17.61 6.34 0.66
CA CYS A 2 16.57 5.67 -0.13
C CYS A 2 16.52 4.17 0.21
N PRO A 3 15.37 3.61 0.66
CA PRO A 3 15.22 2.17 0.78
C PRO A 3 15.38 1.51 -0.59
N LYS A 4 16.12 0.40 -0.65
CA LYS A 4 16.57 -0.17 -1.92
C LYS A 4 15.72 -1.34 -2.40
N ILE A 5 15.28 -2.24 -1.51
CA ILE A 5 14.58 -3.46 -1.92
C ILE A 5 13.50 -3.80 -0.90
N TYR A 6 12.28 -4.04 -1.41
CA TYR A 6 11.10 -4.47 -0.65
C TYR A 6 10.64 -5.84 -1.15
N TYR A 7 10.41 -6.76 -0.22
CA TYR A 7 9.98 -8.13 -0.46
C TYR A 7 8.62 -8.35 0.22
N PRO A 8 7.50 -8.22 -0.50
CA PRO A 8 6.16 -8.44 0.07
C PRO A 8 5.93 -9.93 0.35
N HIS A 9 5.30 -10.24 1.49
CA HIS A 9 4.88 -11.60 1.86
C HIS A 9 3.37 -11.77 1.70
N GLU A 10 2.61 -10.82 2.24
CA GLU A 10 1.14 -10.80 2.19
C GLU A 10 0.64 -9.41 1.79
N TYR A 11 -0.53 -9.36 1.17
CA TYR A 11 -1.19 -8.09 0.86
C TYR A 11 -2.72 -8.21 0.80
N ILE A 12 -3.37 -7.07 0.96
CA ILE A 12 -4.80 -6.87 0.77
C ILE A 12 -4.97 -5.72 -0.24
N LEU A 13 -5.82 -5.93 -1.25
CA LEU A 13 -6.25 -4.86 -2.15
C LEU A 13 -7.53 -4.23 -1.61
N VAL A 14 -7.51 -2.91 -1.48
CA VAL A 14 -8.67 -2.11 -1.12
C VAL A 14 -9.05 -1.28 -2.35
N PRO A 15 -10.25 -1.47 -2.93
CA PRO A 15 -10.72 -0.65 -4.04
C PRO A 15 -10.74 0.82 -3.64
N ALA A 16 -10.21 1.69 -4.49
CA ALA A 16 -10.26 3.13 -4.26
C ALA A 16 -11.63 3.67 -4.66
N SER A 17 -12.15 4.62 -3.88
CA SER A 17 -13.42 5.25 -4.18
C SER A 17 -13.24 6.36 -5.24
N SER A 18 -14.34 6.76 -5.89
CA SER A 18 -14.39 7.98 -6.72
C SER A 18 -13.78 9.17 -5.95
N PRO A 19 -12.94 10.02 -6.58
CA PRO A 19 -12.78 10.25 -8.02
C PRO A 19 -11.75 9.37 -8.73
N TYR A 20 -11.20 8.35 -8.06
CA TYR A 20 -10.32 7.42 -8.74
C TYR A 20 -11.06 6.56 -9.76
N PRO A 21 -10.40 6.16 -10.86
CA PRO A 21 -10.92 5.14 -11.77
C PRO A 21 -11.27 3.84 -11.04
N GLU A 22 -12.27 3.09 -11.54
CA GLU A 22 -12.76 1.86 -10.89
C GLU A 22 -11.71 0.74 -10.76
N ASP A 23 -10.66 0.78 -11.58
CA ASP A 23 -9.53 -0.13 -11.58
C ASP A 23 -8.35 0.37 -10.71
N THR A 24 -8.62 1.28 -9.78
CA THR A 24 -7.65 1.80 -8.82
C THR A 24 -7.78 1.08 -7.48
N PHE A 25 -6.65 0.63 -6.94
CA PHE A 25 -6.60 -0.05 -5.65
C PHE A 25 -5.47 0.48 -4.77
N TYR A 26 -5.73 0.57 -3.47
CA TYR A 26 -4.67 0.65 -2.48
C TYR A 26 -4.20 -0.78 -2.15
N LYS A 27 -2.93 -1.07 -2.43
CA LYS A 27 -2.27 -2.29 -2.01
C LYS A 27 -1.65 -2.08 -0.64
N VAL A 28 -2.26 -2.67 0.38
CA VAL A 28 -1.72 -2.71 1.75
C VAL A 28 -0.96 -4.02 1.89
N SER A 29 0.35 -3.97 2.13
CA SER A 29 1.20 -5.16 2.14
C SER A 29 2.13 -5.20 3.35
N LEU A 30 2.39 -6.41 3.83
CA LEU A 30 3.38 -6.69 4.86
C LEU A 30 4.55 -7.44 4.21
N GLY A 31 5.77 -7.03 4.53
CA GLY A 31 6.96 -7.65 3.94
C GLY A 31 8.24 -7.16 4.60
N GLN A 32 9.38 -7.55 4.02
CA GLN A 32 10.69 -7.11 4.49
C GLN A 32 11.25 -6.03 3.59
N GLN A 33 11.75 -4.96 4.19
CA GLN A 33 12.48 -3.91 3.48
C GLN A 33 13.89 -3.79 4.05
N ARG A 34 14.88 -3.72 3.16
CA ARG A 34 16.28 -3.49 3.57
C ARG A 34 16.48 -2.02 3.89
N PHE A 35 16.82 -1.73 5.15
CA PHE A 35 17.33 -0.44 5.59
C PHE A 35 18.80 -0.60 5.96
N ARG A 36 19.69 0.08 5.23
CA ARG A 36 21.15 -0.11 5.33
C ARG A 36 21.52 -1.58 5.07
N ASP A 37 21.88 -2.33 6.11
CA ASP A 37 22.38 -3.71 6.03
C ASP A 37 21.49 -4.73 6.74
N SER A 38 20.34 -4.28 7.25
CA SER A 38 19.36 -5.15 7.93
C SER A 38 18.01 -5.12 7.23
N PHE A 39 17.34 -6.27 7.25
CA PHE A 39 15.96 -6.41 6.84
C PHE A 39 15.03 -6.11 8.01
N HIS A 40 14.01 -5.30 7.74
CA HIS A 40 13.00 -4.95 8.73
C HIS A 40 11.63 -5.30 8.18
N ASN A 41 10.77 -5.84 9.04
CA ASN A 41 9.36 -5.99 8.71
C ASN A 41 8.74 -4.60 8.58
N VAL A 42 8.06 -4.35 7.47
CA VAL A 42 7.37 -3.10 7.19
C VAL A 42 5.97 -3.38 6.68
N LEU A 43 5.06 -2.49 7.04
CA LEU A 43 3.79 -2.32 6.37
C LEU A 43 3.98 -1.25 5.30
N LYS A 44 3.59 -1.57 4.06
CA LYS A 44 3.70 -0.66 2.92
C LYS A 44 2.34 -0.50 2.25
N ILE A 45 1.97 0.75 1.97
CA ILE A 45 0.75 1.10 1.26
C ILE A 45 1.17 1.73 -0.08
N GLU A 46 0.65 1.19 -1.17
CA GLU A 46 0.94 1.63 -2.54
C GLU A 46 -0.35 1.73 -3.35
N MET A 47 -0.35 2.55 -4.41
CA MET A 47 -1.46 2.63 -5.37
C MET A 47 -1.20 1.78 -6.60
N ILE A 48 -2.21 1.04 -7.03
CA ILE A 48 -2.27 0.29 -8.29
C ILE A 48 -3.33 0.95 -9.17
N TYR A 49 -2.99 1.20 -10.43
CA TYR A 49 -3.89 1.68 -11.48
C TYR A 49 -3.82 0.69 -12.65
N SER A 50 -4.96 0.19 -13.13
CA SER A 50 -5.02 -0.69 -14.32
C SER A 50 -4.00 -1.86 -14.24
N ASP A 51 -3.98 -2.56 -13.11
CA ASP A 51 -3.04 -3.66 -12.77
C ASP A 51 -1.54 -3.30 -12.78
N ARG A 52 -1.20 -2.01 -12.92
CA ARG A 52 0.16 -1.50 -12.81
C ARG A 52 0.29 -0.73 -11.51
N ILE A 53 1.30 -1.07 -10.71
CA ILE A 53 1.70 -0.19 -9.61
C ILE A 53 2.05 1.16 -10.24
N GLY A 54 1.44 2.25 -9.75
CA GLY A 54 1.54 3.58 -10.34
C GLY A 54 2.98 3.88 -10.77
N ALA A 55 3.16 4.17 -12.06
CA ALA A 55 4.46 4.28 -12.71
C ALA A 55 5.39 5.19 -11.90
N GLY A 56 6.37 4.59 -11.21
CA GLY A 56 7.36 5.31 -10.42
C GLY A 56 7.50 4.88 -8.96
N GLY A 57 6.68 3.97 -8.43
CA GLY A 57 6.89 3.37 -7.10
C GLY A 57 6.92 4.38 -5.93
N LYS A 58 6.33 5.56 -6.14
CA LYS A 58 6.38 6.73 -5.23
C LYS A 58 5.04 7.44 -5.12
N VAL A 59 3.94 6.79 -5.48
CA VAL A 59 2.63 7.40 -5.27
C VAL A 59 2.31 7.24 -3.80
N ASN A 60 2.56 8.29 -3.02
CA ASN A 60 1.99 8.40 -1.69
C ASN A 60 0.46 8.30 -1.84
N PRO A 61 -0.21 7.34 -1.19
CA PRO A 61 -1.65 7.23 -1.28
C PRO A 61 -2.28 8.49 -0.69
N ALA A 62 -3.03 9.21 -1.53
CA ALA A 62 -3.91 10.28 -1.08
C ALA A 62 -5.31 9.68 -0.87
N PHE A 63 -5.95 10.03 0.23
CA PHE A 63 -7.29 9.57 0.56
C PHE A 63 -8.27 10.72 0.37
N PRO A 64 -9.25 10.63 -0.55
CA PRO A 64 -10.27 11.66 -0.71
C PRO A 64 -11.04 11.84 0.61
N CYS A 65 -11.11 13.07 1.12
CA CYS A 65 -11.71 13.33 2.44
C CYS A 65 -13.20 13.00 2.51
N SER A 66 -13.88 12.93 1.36
CA SER A 66 -15.30 12.58 1.25
C SER A 66 -15.55 11.07 1.16
N THR A 67 -14.52 10.23 1.26
CA THR A 67 -14.63 8.77 1.14
C THR A 67 -14.15 8.05 2.39
N GLU A 68 -14.46 6.76 2.49
CA GLU A 68 -14.01 5.92 3.61
C GLU A 68 -12.67 5.22 3.34
N ASP A 69 -11.96 5.61 2.28
CA ASP A 69 -10.75 4.90 1.80
C ASP A 69 -9.69 4.79 2.90
N PHE A 70 -9.44 5.88 3.62
CA PHE A 70 -8.49 5.90 4.74
C PHE A 70 -8.86 4.86 5.80
N LYS A 71 -10.14 4.81 6.20
CA LYS A 71 -10.64 3.88 7.22
C LYS A 71 -10.46 2.43 6.76
N LYS A 72 -10.88 2.12 5.53
CA LYS A 72 -10.77 0.77 4.95
C LYS A 72 -9.31 0.31 4.82
N VAL A 73 -8.42 1.21 4.40
CA VAL A 73 -6.98 0.94 4.32
C VAL A 73 -6.38 0.68 5.70
N MET A 74 -6.75 1.46 6.71
CA MET A 74 -6.30 1.24 8.10
C MET A 74 -6.86 -0.04 8.71
N GLU A 75 -8.09 -0.44 8.38
CA GLU A 75 -8.65 -1.74 8.78
C GLU A 75 -7.88 -2.90 8.15
N ALA A 76 -7.56 -2.82 6.86
CA ALA A 76 -6.74 -3.81 6.17
C ALA A 76 -5.33 -3.91 6.77
N ALA A 77 -4.71 -2.76 7.09
CA ALA A 77 -3.42 -2.70 7.77
C ALA A 77 -3.45 -3.41 9.13
N ASN A 78 -4.44 -3.10 9.97
CA ASN A 78 -4.61 -3.74 11.27
C ASN A 78 -4.84 -5.25 11.15
N LYS A 79 -5.56 -5.69 10.12
CA LYS A 79 -5.78 -7.12 9.87
C LYS A 79 -4.47 -7.85 9.54
N LEU A 80 -3.57 -7.22 8.77
CA LEU A 80 -2.25 -7.80 8.47
C LEU A 80 -1.32 -7.82 9.70
N LEU A 81 -1.40 -6.81 10.57
CA LEU A 81 -0.52 -6.70 11.74
C LEU A 81 -0.92 -7.59 12.93
N ARG A 82 -2.15 -8.13 12.94
CA ARG A 82 -2.69 -8.95 14.04
C ARG A 82 -2.60 -10.47 13.78
N LYS A 83 -2.14 -10.87 12.59
CA LYS A 83 -1.86 -12.27 12.26
C LYS A 83 -0.46 -12.64 12.75
#